data_AF-A0A6L4YZ29-F1
#
_entry.id   AF-A0A6L4YZ29-F1
#
_cell.length_a   1.000
_cell.length_b   1.000
_cell.length_c   1.000
_cell.angle_alpha   90.00
_cell.angle_beta   90.00
_cell.angle_gamma   90.00
#
_symmetry.space_group_name_H-M   'P 1'
#
loop_
_entity.id
_entity.type
_entity.pdbx_description
1 polymer ?
#
loop_
_entity_poly.entity_id
_entity_poly.type
_entity_poly.pdbx_seq_one_letter_code
_entity_poly.pdbx_strand_id
1 'polypeptide(L)'
;MLKRVIVPLAIIMSVLVFIQCRHETDFSDFPVNPDLPAPSNTCDQDSVYFINSVLPLIKSSCAKAGCHDMGTAQNGIILTDYYRIKITGGVKPGNSGSSRLYKVLSKNGESKMPPSPYAEFTSEQKAIIAKWIDQGALYNYCTEACSPENFTFAADIYPLISTNCRGCHSGNEPSGGIRLEDYTTIRAAVDNNSLYGSVAWLPGYSPMPKDGIRLTDCNITQIKNWIDNGAPNN
;
A
#
# COMPACT_ATOMS: atom_id res chain seq x y z
N MET A 1 3.93 83.06 21.91
CA MET A 1 4.57 81.77 21.58
C MET A 1 3.50 80.69 21.48
N LEU A 2 2.96 80.46 20.28
CA LEU A 2 1.97 79.39 20.03
C LEU A 2 2.72 78.11 19.64
N LYS A 3 2.62 77.05 20.46
CA LYS A 3 3.20 75.73 20.14
C LYS A 3 2.30 75.02 19.14
N ARG A 4 2.83 74.74 17.94
CA ARG A 4 2.19 73.88 16.93
C ARG A 4 2.31 72.42 17.37
N VAL A 5 1.18 71.76 17.56
CA VAL A 5 1.11 70.31 17.83
C VAL A 5 0.94 69.61 16.48
N ILE A 6 1.93 68.83 16.07
CA ILE A 6 1.88 67.99 14.87
C ILE A 6 1.46 66.60 15.34
N VAL A 7 0.28 66.14 14.91
CA VAL A 7 -0.20 64.78 15.15
C VAL A 7 0.19 63.92 13.94
N PRO A 8 0.91 62.79 14.10
CA PRO A 8 1.23 61.93 12.99
C PRO A 8 0.02 61.08 12.63
N LEU A 9 -0.36 61.10 11.35
CA LEU A 9 -1.41 60.24 10.80
C LEU A 9 -0.81 58.84 10.58
N ALA A 10 -1.09 57.90 11.48
CA ALA A 10 -0.68 56.51 11.34
C ALA A 10 -1.58 55.81 10.31
N ILE A 11 -1.02 55.50 9.13
CA ILE A 11 -1.68 54.69 8.10
C ILE A 11 -1.58 53.22 8.51
N ILE A 12 -2.69 52.65 8.98
CA ILE A 12 -2.80 51.23 9.30
C ILE A 12 -3.02 50.47 7.99
N MET A 13 -1.95 49.90 7.43
CA MET A 13 -2.04 48.98 6.30
C MET A 13 -2.50 47.61 6.82
N SER A 14 -3.80 47.35 6.71
CA SER A 14 -4.41 46.08 7.10
C SER A 14 -3.95 44.96 6.16
N VAL A 15 -2.96 44.18 6.59
CA VAL A 15 -2.56 42.94 5.93
C VAL A 15 -3.65 41.89 6.19
N LEU A 16 -4.51 41.68 5.20
CA LEU A 16 -5.44 40.54 5.17
C LEU A 16 -4.62 39.26 4.99
N VAL A 17 -4.27 38.62 6.10
CA VAL A 17 -3.72 37.27 6.11
C VAL A 17 -4.85 36.33 5.72
N PHE A 18 -4.87 35.91 4.45
CA PHE A 18 -5.71 34.79 4.03
C PHE A 18 -5.18 33.53 4.70
N ILE A 19 -5.76 33.18 5.85
CA ILE A 19 -5.58 31.88 6.48
C ILE A 19 -6.28 30.88 5.56
N GLN A 20 -5.55 30.38 4.56
CA GLN A 20 -5.94 29.19 3.83
C GLN A 20 -5.81 28.02 4.78
N CYS A 21 -6.91 27.68 5.45
CA CYS A 21 -7.04 26.40 6.13
C CYS A 21 -6.85 25.31 5.07
N ARG A 22 -5.65 24.72 4.99
CA ARG A 22 -5.52 23.39 4.40
C ARG A 22 -6.31 22.48 5.32
N HIS A 23 -7.40 21.93 4.81
CA HIS A 23 -8.09 20.84 5.50
C HIS A 23 -7.15 19.64 5.40
N GLU A 24 -6.28 19.50 6.38
CA GLU A 24 -5.49 18.29 6.56
C GLU A 24 -6.51 17.22 6.94
N THR A 25 -6.71 16.25 6.06
CA THR A 25 -7.59 15.12 6.36
C THR A 25 -6.99 14.41 7.57
N ASP A 26 -7.71 14.50 8.70
CA ASP A 26 -7.31 13.83 9.92
C ASP A 26 -7.46 12.31 9.73
N PHE A 27 -6.32 11.61 9.78
CA PHE A 27 -6.27 10.15 9.67
C PHE A 27 -6.14 9.45 11.02
N SER A 28 -6.21 10.20 12.13
CA SER A 28 -6.12 9.64 13.49
C SER A 28 -7.28 8.71 13.82
N ASP A 29 -8.44 8.93 13.18
CA ASP A 29 -9.63 8.08 13.31
C ASP A 29 -9.53 6.76 12.53
N PHE A 30 -8.56 6.61 11.61
CA PHE A 30 -8.40 5.37 10.84
C PHE A 30 -7.35 4.46 11.46
N PRO A 31 -7.62 3.14 11.55
CA PRO A 31 -6.65 2.19 12.05
C PRO A 31 -5.38 2.22 11.20
N VAL A 32 -4.23 2.14 11.86
CA VAL A 32 -2.92 1.99 11.21
C VAL A 32 -2.81 0.64 10.50
N ASN A 33 -3.45 -0.36 11.09
CA ASN A 33 -3.52 -1.73 10.61
C ASN A 33 -5.01 -2.12 10.52
N PRO A 34 -5.71 -1.79 9.43
CA PRO A 34 -7.12 -2.14 9.30
C PRO A 34 -7.30 -3.66 9.24
N ASP A 35 -8.40 -4.12 9.84
CA ASP A 35 -8.83 -5.50 9.72
C ASP A 35 -9.25 -5.82 8.28
N LEU A 36 -9.13 -7.10 7.91
CA LEU A 36 -9.62 -7.62 6.65
C LEU A 36 -11.14 -7.41 6.51
N PRO A 37 -11.66 -7.16 5.30
CA PRO A 37 -13.10 -7.16 5.08
C PRO A 37 -13.66 -8.57 5.23
N ALA A 38 -14.98 -8.68 5.38
CA ALA A 38 -15.64 -9.98 5.39
C ALA A 38 -15.29 -10.78 4.12
N PRO A 39 -14.90 -12.05 4.25
CA PRO A 39 -14.49 -12.86 3.10
C PRO A 39 -15.70 -13.22 2.22
N SER A 40 -15.50 -13.19 0.90
CA SER A 40 -16.40 -13.85 -0.05
C SER A 40 -15.89 -15.25 -0.36
N ASN A 41 -16.73 -16.26 -0.10
CA ASN A 41 -16.45 -17.65 -0.42
C ASN A 41 -16.97 -18.06 -1.81
N THR A 42 -17.65 -17.16 -2.53
CA THR A 42 -18.12 -17.39 -3.89
C THR A 42 -17.49 -16.33 -4.78
N CYS A 43 -16.42 -16.71 -5.48
CA CYS A 43 -15.62 -15.74 -6.20
C CYS A 43 -16.09 -15.60 -7.65
N ASP A 44 -16.53 -14.39 -7.99
CA ASP A 44 -16.80 -14.02 -9.36
C ASP A 44 -15.49 -13.81 -10.13
N GLN A 45 -15.34 -14.51 -11.25
CA GLN A 45 -14.18 -14.44 -12.15
C GLN A 45 -14.03 -13.07 -12.80
N ASP A 46 -15.13 -12.34 -12.96
CA ASP A 46 -15.11 -10.98 -13.48
C ASP A 46 -14.85 -9.94 -12.40
N SER A 47 -14.79 -10.31 -11.11
CA SER A 47 -14.55 -9.37 -10.02
C SER A 47 -13.07 -9.19 -9.72
N VAL A 48 -12.65 -7.95 -9.49
CA VAL A 48 -11.34 -7.64 -8.91
C VAL A 48 -11.49 -7.49 -7.40
N TYR A 49 -10.65 -8.19 -6.66
CA TYR A 49 -10.64 -8.15 -5.20
C TYR A 49 -9.53 -7.25 -4.70
N PHE A 50 -9.89 -6.26 -3.87
CA PHE A 50 -8.95 -5.26 -3.38
C PHE A 50 -7.78 -5.90 -2.63
N ILE A 51 -8.08 -6.81 -1.69
CA ILE A 51 -7.05 -7.48 -0.89
C ILE A 51 -6.15 -8.37 -1.75
N ASN A 52 -6.73 -9.16 -2.68
CA ASN A 52 -5.97 -10.13 -3.47
C ASN A 52 -5.12 -9.47 -4.58
N SER A 53 -5.62 -8.40 -5.21
CA SER A 53 -5.08 -7.94 -6.51
C SER A 53 -4.65 -6.48 -6.52
N VAL A 54 -5.33 -5.59 -5.80
CA VAL A 54 -5.08 -4.14 -5.86
C VAL A 54 -4.05 -3.72 -4.84
N LEU A 55 -4.27 -4.10 -3.58
CA LEU A 55 -3.41 -3.72 -2.47
C LEU A 55 -1.95 -4.19 -2.67
N PRO A 56 -1.66 -5.43 -3.13
CA PRO A 56 -0.29 -5.86 -3.34
C PRO A 56 0.43 -5.01 -4.39
N LEU A 57 -0.24 -4.67 -5.50
CA LEU A 57 0.31 -3.80 -6.54
C LEU A 57 0.65 -2.41 -6.01
N ILE A 58 -0.30 -1.78 -5.30
CA ILE A 58 -0.11 -0.44 -4.76
C ILE A 58 1.00 -0.43 -3.70
N LYS A 59 1.04 -1.43 -2.81
CA LYS A 59 2.10 -1.53 -1.79
C LYS A 59 3.45 -1.82 -2.41
N SER A 60 3.52 -2.64 -3.46
CA SER A 60 4.80 -3.05 -4.05
C SER A 60 5.53 -1.92 -4.78
N SER A 61 4.82 -0.88 -5.20
CA SER A 61 5.37 0.13 -6.11
C SER A 61 5.10 1.57 -5.70
N CYS A 62 4.08 1.85 -4.88
CA CYS A 62 3.71 3.21 -4.52
C CYS A 62 3.88 3.48 -3.02
N ALA A 63 3.38 2.59 -2.17
CA ALA A 63 3.36 2.77 -0.71
C ALA A 63 4.72 2.46 -0.05
N LYS A 64 5.77 3.13 -0.51
CA LYS A 64 7.16 2.98 -0.03
C LYS A 64 7.59 4.18 0.80
N ALA A 65 8.50 3.94 1.74
CA ALA A 65 9.21 5.01 2.44
C ALA A 65 9.86 5.97 1.43
N GLY A 66 9.73 7.26 1.72
CA GLY A 66 10.07 8.39 0.86
C GLY A 66 9.08 8.67 -0.26
N CYS A 67 8.00 7.88 -0.43
CA CYS A 67 7.02 8.03 -1.52
C CYS A 67 5.59 8.22 -1.01
N HIS A 68 4.81 7.15 -0.82
CA HIS A 68 3.39 7.23 -0.42
C HIS A 68 3.07 6.29 0.75
N ASP A 69 3.99 6.18 1.71
CA ASP A 69 3.79 5.44 2.96
C ASP A 69 3.12 6.31 4.04
N MET A 70 2.98 5.79 5.27
CA MET A 70 2.38 6.55 6.37
C MET A 70 3.29 7.64 6.96
N GLY A 71 4.60 7.42 7.00
CA GLY A 71 5.52 8.32 7.73
C GLY A 71 6.10 9.44 6.88
N THR A 72 6.26 9.21 5.57
CA THR A 72 7.03 10.07 4.68
C THR A 72 6.29 10.40 3.38
N ALA A 73 4.97 10.28 3.38
CA ALA A 73 4.11 10.54 2.23
C ALA A 73 4.37 11.89 1.57
N GLN A 74 4.83 11.83 0.32
CA GLN A 74 4.92 12.98 -0.56
C GLN A 74 3.52 13.52 -0.86
N ASN A 75 3.40 14.85 -0.78
CA ASN A 75 2.15 15.58 -1.05
C ASN A 75 0.96 15.15 -0.17
N GLY A 76 1.21 14.54 0.99
CA GLY A 76 0.17 14.03 1.88
C GLY A 76 -0.62 12.85 1.30
N ILE A 77 -0.08 12.15 0.29
CA ILE A 77 -0.73 11.01 -0.35
C ILE A 77 -0.24 9.72 0.29
N ILE A 78 -1.13 9.01 0.99
CA ILE A 78 -0.84 7.78 1.73
C ILE A 78 -1.59 6.62 1.06
N LEU A 79 -0.86 5.60 0.61
CA LEU A 79 -1.39 4.50 -0.20
C LEU A 79 -1.22 3.13 0.48
N THR A 80 -1.18 3.09 1.80
CA THR A 80 -0.82 1.88 2.58
C THR A 80 -2.00 0.94 2.87
N ASP A 81 -3.23 1.46 2.84
CA ASP A 81 -4.47 0.72 3.14
C ASP A 81 -5.67 1.23 2.32
N TYR A 82 -6.78 0.50 2.38
CA TYR A 82 -8.00 0.80 1.63
C TYR A 82 -8.52 2.23 1.82
N TYR A 83 -8.63 2.68 3.08
CA TYR A 83 -9.24 3.97 3.41
C TYR A 83 -8.37 5.11 2.88
N ARG A 84 -7.06 5.04 3.14
CA ARG A 84 -6.11 6.06 2.72
C ARG A 84 -5.91 6.07 1.20
N ILE A 85 -5.91 4.90 0.55
CA ILE A 85 -5.90 4.81 -0.92
C ILE A 85 -7.12 5.49 -1.52
N LYS A 86 -8.33 5.24 -0.98
CA LYS A 86 -9.54 5.85 -1.51
C LYS A 86 -9.55 7.36 -1.36
N ILE A 87 -9.19 7.84 -0.16
CA ILE A 87 -9.27 9.26 0.19
C ILE A 87 -8.13 10.03 -0.48
N THR A 88 -6.88 9.71 -0.15
CA THR A 88 -5.73 10.50 -0.60
C THR A 88 -5.37 10.22 -2.05
N GLY A 89 -5.56 8.98 -2.52
CA GLY A 89 -5.40 8.62 -3.93
C GLY A 89 -6.44 9.27 -4.83
N GLY A 90 -7.45 9.94 -4.27
CA GLY A 90 -8.50 10.61 -5.03
C GLY A 90 -9.26 9.63 -5.91
N VAL A 91 -9.61 8.47 -5.35
CA VAL A 91 -10.37 7.43 -6.04
C VAL A 91 -11.82 7.85 -6.09
N LYS A 92 -12.40 7.80 -7.29
CA LYS A 92 -13.82 8.03 -7.56
C LYS A 92 -14.44 6.70 -7.97
N PRO A 93 -15.13 6.01 -7.05
CA PRO A 93 -15.85 4.76 -7.35
C PRO A 93 -16.68 4.87 -8.63
N GLY A 94 -16.57 3.86 -9.50
CA GLY A 94 -17.27 3.80 -10.79
C GLY A 94 -16.67 4.65 -11.91
N ASN A 95 -15.54 5.34 -11.67
CA ASN A 95 -14.93 6.21 -12.68
C ASN A 95 -13.40 6.29 -12.54
N SER A 96 -12.71 5.31 -13.12
CA SER A 96 -11.25 5.26 -13.24
C SER A 96 -10.69 6.49 -13.97
N GLY A 97 -11.33 6.92 -15.06
CA GLY A 97 -10.91 8.10 -15.84
C GLY A 97 -10.90 9.42 -15.07
N SER A 98 -11.70 9.54 -14.02
CA SER A 98 -11.77 10.71 -13.14
C SER A 98 -11.02 10.54 -11.82
N SER A 99 -10.48 9.35 -11.57
CA SER A 99 -9.73 9.02 -10.35
C SER A 99 -8.28 9.45 -10.46
N ARG A 100 -7.78 10.23 -9.50
CA ARG A 100 -6.39 10.74 -9.53
C ARG A 100 -5.39 9.59 -9.54
N LEU A 101 -5.60 8.58 -8.70
CA LEU A 101 -4.77 7.37 -8.60
C LEU A 101 -4.53 6.72 -9.97
N TYR A 102 -5.56 6.60 -10.81
CA TYR A 102 -5.44 5.98 -12.12
C TYR A 102 -4.81 6.93 -13.14
N LYS A 103 -5.22 8.21 -13.15
CA LYS A 103 -4.74 9.20 -14.11
C LYS A 103 -3.22 9.37 -14.09
N VAL A 104 -2.58 9.30 -12.91
CA VAL A 104 -1.12 9.46 -12.79
C VAL A 104 -0.33 8.29 -13.39
N LEU A 105 -0.95 7.10 -13.51
CA LEU A 105 -0.35 5.92 -14.14
C LEU A 105 -0.20 6.07 -15.66
N SER A 106 -0.90 7.05 -16.25
CA SER A 106 -0.85 7.36 -17.70
C SER A 106 -0.18 8.70 -17.99
N LYS A 107 0.44 9.36 -16.99
CA LYS A 107 1.17 10.61 -17.18
C LYS A 107 2.61 10.34 -17.63
N ASN A 108 3.24 11.39 -18.16
CA ASN A 108 4.64 11.42 -18.58
C ASN A 108 5.42 12.47 -17.77
N GLY A 109 6.75 12.40 -17.81
CA GLY A 109 7.63 13.37 -17.15
C GLY A 109 7.50 13.37 -15.62
N GLU A 110 7.66 14.53 -15.00
CA GLU A 110 7.67 14.70 -13.54
C GLU A 110 6.32 14.36 -12.86
N SER A 111 5.22 14.37 -13.61
CA SER A 111 3.88 14.05 -13.09
C SER A 111 3.53 12.56 -13.20
N LYS A 112 4.41 11.74 -13.77
CA LYS A 112 4.23 10.29 -13.90
C LYS A 112 4.48 9.60 -12.57
N MET A 113 3.63 8.62 -12.25
CA MET A 113 3.83 7.74 -11.11
C MET A 113 3.83 6.25 -11.53
N PRO A 114 4.76 5.43 -10.99
CA PRO A 114 5.86 5.84 -10.12
C PRO A 114 6.92 6.68 -10.90
N PRO A 115 7.68 7.55 -10.22
CA PRO A 115 8.66 8.40 -10.89
C PRO A 115 9.84 7.58 -11.42
N SER A 116 10.58 8.12 -12.38
CA SER A 116 11.87 7.52 -12.80
C SER A 116 12.83 7.47 -11.61
N PRO A 117 13.64 6.41 -11.42
CA PRO A 117 13.86 5.25 -12.31
C PRO A 117 12.97 4.02 -11.99
N TYR A 118 11.93 4.16 -11.18
CA TYR A 118 11.09 3.03 -10.81
C TYR A 118 10.27 2.51 -12.01
N ALA A 119 10.13 1.20 -12.08
CA ALA A 119 9.39 0.54 -13.14
C ALA A 119 7.92 0.96 -13.15
N GLU A 120 7.38 1.23 -14.34
CA GLU A 120 5.95 1.47 -14.50
C GLU A 120 5.14 0.21 -14.22
N PHE A 121 3.86 0.42 -13.88
CA PHE A 121 2.89 -0.65 -14.00
C PHE A 121 2.74 -1.09 -15.45
N THR A 122 2.60 -2.40 -15.66
CA THR A 122 2.24 -2.95 -16.96
C THR A 122 0.80 -2.56 -17.33
N SER A 123 0.43 -2.75 -18.59
CA SER A 123 -0.95 -2.52 -19.05
C SER A 123 -1.96 -3.37 -18.27
N GLU A 124 -1.60 -4.60 -17.92
CA GLU A 124 -2.43 -5.53 -17.15
C GLU A 124 -2.60 -5.04 -15.71
N GLN A 125 -1.53 -4.59 -15.07
CA GLN A 125 -1.60 -4.01 -13.72
C GLN A 125 -2.45 -2.73 -13.71
N LYS A 126 -2.29 -1.86 -14.71
CA LYS A 126 -3.16 -0.68 -14.89
C LYS A 126 -4.62 -1.10 -15.06
N ALA A 127 -4.90 -2.13 -15.85
CA ALA A 127 -6.26 -2.64 -16.05
C ALA A 127 -6.89 -3.20 -14.76
N ILE A 128 -6.13 -3.85 -13.88
CA ILE A 128 -6.61 -4.30 -12.56
C ILE A 128 -7.05 -3.09 -11.71
N ILE A 129 -6.24 -2.03 -11.66
CA ILE A 129 -6.59 -0.81 -10.91
C ILE A 129 -7.84 -0.15 -11.50
N ALA A 130 -7.91 -0.01 -12.83
CA ALA A 130 -9.08 0.57 -13.51
C ALA A 130 -10.35 -0.22 -13.19
N LYS A 131 -10.31 -1.54 -13.40
CA LYS A 131 -11.45 -2.44 -13.20
C LYS A 131 -11.94 -2.42 -11.76
N TRP A 132 -11.06 -2.44 -10.77
CA TRP A 132 -11.45 -2.29 -9.36
C TRP A 132 -12.16 -0.95 -9.09
N ILE A 133 -11.63 0.16 -9.62
CA ILE A 133 -12.27 1.47 -9.45
C ILE A 133 -13.65 1.47 -10.11
N ASP A 134 -13.75 0.97 -11.34
CA ASP A 134 -14.98 0.96 -12.12
C ASP A 134 -16.05 0.01 -11.53
N GLN A 135 -15.62 -1.02 -10.78
CA GLN A 135 -16.48 -1.88 -9.96
C GLN A 135 -16.92 -1.24 -8.63
N GLY A 136 -16.64 0.06 -8.43
CA GLY A 136 -17.05 0.81 -7.24
C GLY A 136 -15.98 0.88 -6.15
N ALA A 137 -14.73 0.52 -6.44
CA ALA A 137 -13.62 0.54 -5.49
C ALA A 137 -13.97 -0.19 -4.18
N LEU A 138 -14.48 -1.41 -4.29
CA LEU A 138 -14.99 -2.21 -3.17
C LEU A 138 -13.88 -2.60 -2.19
N TYR A 139 -14.20 -2.67 -0.90
CA TYR A 139 -13.32 -3.28 0.10
C TYR A 139 -13.67 -4.77 0.23
N ASN A 140 -13.10 -5.59 -0.65
CA ASN A 140 -13.47 -6.99 -0.78
C ASN A 140 -12.24 -7.91 -0.85
N TYR A 141 -12.49 -9.17 -0.52
CA TYR A 141 -11.51 -10.25 -0.50
C TYR A 141 -12.20 -11.55 -0.89
N CYS A 142 -11.52 -12.37 -1.70
CA CYS A 142 -11.95 -13.70 -2.11
C CYS A 142 -11.08 -14.78 -1.47
N THR A 143 -11.71 -15.76 -0.81
CA THR A 143 -11.03 -16.86 -0.11
C THR A 143 -10.75 -18.08 -1.01
N GLU A 144 -11.55 -18.32 -2.06
CA GLU A 144 -11.34 -19.47 -2.97
C GLU A 144 -9.98 -19.44 -3.70
N ALA A 145 -9.35 -18.26 -3.77
CA ALA A 145 -8.01 -18.11 -4.33
C ALA A 145 -6.91 -18.77 -3.48
N CYS A 146 -7.22 -19.29 -2.28
CA CYS A 146 -6.25 -19.89 -1.39
C CYS A 146 -6.72 -21.28 -0.90
N SER A 147 -5.83 -22.27 -1.04
CA SER A 147 -5.97 -23.62 -0.51
C SER A 147 -4.81 -23.86 0.47
N PRO A 148 -5.04 -23.93 1.79
CA PRO A 148 -3.96 -24.05 2.76
C PRO A 148 -3.23 -25.40 2.69
N GLU A 149 -3.80 -26.39 2.01
CA GLU A 149 -3.21 -27.71 1.75
C GLU A 149 -2.27 -27.72 0.52
N ASN A 150 -2.37 -26.72 -0.36
CA ASN A 150 -1.46 -26.54 -1.49
C ASN A 150 -0.36 -25.56 -1.09
N PHE A 151 0.87 -26.03 -0.92
CA PHE A 151 1.94 -25.18 -0.40
C PHE A 151 3.32 -25.52 -0.99
N THR A 152 3.38 -25.96 -2.24
CA THR A 152 4.68 -26.17 -2.90
C THR A 152 5.38 -24.83 -3.11
N PHE A 153 6.71 -24.87 -3.09
CA PHE A 153 7.47 -23.62 -3.16
C PHE A 153 7.24 -22.89 -4.47
N ALA A 154 7.38 -23.57 -5.60
CA ALA A 154 7.32 -22.94 -6.91
C ALA A 154 5.90 -22.48 -7.29
N ALA A 155 4.87 -23.26 -6.95
CA ALA A 155 3.51 -23.01 -7.41
C ALA A 155 2.68 -22.15 -6.44
N ASP A 156 2.92 -22.25 -5.13
CA ASP A 156 2.05 -21.64 -4.12
C ASP A 156 2.78 -20.54 -3.32
N ILE A 157 3.92 -20.89 -2.71
CA ILE A 157 4.61 -20.00 -1.78
C ILE A 157 5.34 -18.87 -2.52
N TYR A 158 6.06 -19.18 -3.60
CA TYR A 158 6.81 -18.18 -4.33
C TYR A 158 5.90 -17.10 -4.95
N PRO A 159 4.77 -17.42 -5.60
CA PRO A 159 3.84 -16.40 -6.06
C PRO A 159 3.28 -15.54 -4.92
N LEU A 160 2.99 -16.12 -3.75
CA LEU A 160 2.53 -15.39 -2.57
C LEU A 160 3.59 -14.39 -2.08
N ILE A 161 4.83 -14.83 -1.91
CA ILE A 161 5.98 -13.99 -1.51
C ILE A 161 6.27 -12.93 -2.59
N SER A 162 6.21 -13.33 -3.86
CA SER A 162 6.52 -12.43 -4.96
C SER A 162 5.51 -11.30 -5.08
N THR A 163 4.25 -11.60 -4.84
CA THR A 163 3.16 -10.63 -4.92
C THR A 163 3.16 -9.68 -3.72
N ASN A 164 3.39 -10.20 -2.50
CA ASN A 164 3.12 -9.43 -1.28
C ASN A 164 4.37 -8.90 -0.57
N CYS A 165 5.56 -9.43 -0.86
CA CYS A 165 6.76 -9.15 -0.06
C CYS A 165 7.86 -8.48 -0.89
N ARG A 166 8.08 -8.94 -2.12
CA ARG A 166 9.21 -8.50 -2.95
C ARG A 166 9.20 -7.01 -3.29
N GLY A 167 8.05 -6.33 -3.23
CA GLY A 167 7.99 -4.89 -3.49
C GLY A 167 8.91 -4.05 -2.60
N CYS A 168 9.13 -4.50 -1.37
CA CYS A 168 10.04 -3.87 -0.41
C CYS A 168 11.25 -4.76 -0.08
N HIS A 169 11.12 -6.08 -0.19
CA HIS A 169 12.15 -7.07 0.17
C HIS A 169 12.86 -7.66 -1.06
N SER A 170 13.31 -6.81 -1.99
CA SER A 170 14.04 -7.22 -3.20
C SER A 170 15.09 -6.20 -3.62
N GLY A 171 15.91 -6.55 -4.63
CA GLY A 171 16.91 -5.67 -5.20
C GLY A 171 18.10 -5.39 -4.29
N ASN A 172 18.80 -4.28 -4.57
CA ASN A 172 20.05 -3.91 -3.89
C ASN A 172 19.83 -3.20 -2.54
N GLU A 173 18.69 -2.53 -2.37
CA GLU A 173 18.34 -1.79 -1.15
C GLU A 173 17.03 -2.32 -0.56
N PRO A 174 16.98 -3.61 -0.16
CA PRO A 174 15.79 -4.19 0.42
C PRO A 174 15.52 -3.60 1.81
N SER A 175 14.23 -3.39 2.12
CA SER A 175 13.79 -2.93 3.43
C SER A 175 14.28 -3.87 4.54
N GLY A 176 14.97 -3.29 5.53
CA GLY A 176 15.55 -4.04 6.65
C GLY A 176 16.71 -4.97 6.26
N GLY A 177 17.28 -4.84 5.05
CA GLY A 177 18.33 -5.74 4.57
C GLY A 177 17.83 -7.15 4.19
N ILE A 178 16.51 -7.37 4.16
CA ILE A 178 15.91 -8.69 3.96
C ILE A 178 15.51 -8.88 2.50
N ARG A 179 16.11 -9.88 1.83
CA ARG A 179 15.78 -10.28 0.46
C ARG A 179 14.85 -11.49 0.48
N LEU A 180 13.83 -11.50 -0.38
CA LEU A 180 12.85 -12.58 -0.53
C LEU A 180 12.62 -12.88 -2.02
N GLU A 181 13.72 -13.05 -2.78
CA GLU A 181 13.69 -13.08 -4.25
C GLU A 181 13.76 -14.49 -4.84
N ASP A 182 14.31 -15.42 -4.07
CA ASP A 182 14.56 -16.81 -4.46
C ASP A 182 14.44 -17.74 -3.25
N TYR A 183 14.49 -19.04 -3.50
CA TYR A 183 14.38 -20.05 -2.44
C TYR A 183 15.43 -19.85 -1.34
N THR A 184 16.68 -19.59 -1.70
CA THR A 184 17.79 -19.46 -0.74
C THR A 184 17.56 -18.31 0.24
N THR A 185 17.19 -17.14 -0.28
CA THR A 185 16.93 -15.94 0.53
C THR A 185 15.65 -16.06 1.36
N ILE A 186 14.60 -16.67 0.80
CA ILE A 186 13.37 -16.98 1.55
C ILE A 186 13.65 -18.02 2.65
N ARG A 187 14.43 -19.05 2.36
CA ARG A 187 14.82 -20.09 3.34
C ARG A 187 15.60 -19.49 4.51
N ALA A 188 16.52 -18.56 4.27
CA ALA A 188 17.22 -17.87 5.34
C ALA A 188 16.27 -17.12 6.31
N ALA A 189 15.19 -16.53 5.79
CA ALA A 189 14.15 -15.90 6.60
C ALA A 189 13.25 -16.91 7.35
N VAL A 190 13.13 -18.14 6.83
CA VAL A 190 12.51 -19.26 7.56
C VAL A 190 13.41 -19.72 8.70
N ASP A 191 14.71 -19.91 8.45
CA ASP A 191 15.66 -20.48 9.40
C ASP A 191 15.86 -19.62 10.66
N ASN A 192 15.72 -18.29 10.53
CA ASN A 192 15.76 -17.37 11.67
C ASN A 192 14.36 -17.01 12.21
N ASN A 193 13.32 -17.76 11.81
CA ASN A 193 11.90 -17.58 12.15
C ASN A 193 11.29 -16.22 11.77
N SER A 194 12.03 -15.34 11.08
CA SER A 194 11.55 -13.99 10.77
C SER A 194 10.40 -13.99 9.78
N LEU A 195 10.35 -14.93 8.82
CA LEU A 195 9.28 -14.98 7.83
C LEU A 195 7.92 -15.22 8.50
N TYR A 196 7.76 -16.36 9.19
CA TYR A 196 6.49 -16.70 9.84
C TYR A 196 6.16 -15.72 10.97
N GLY A 197 7.14 -15.39 11.82
CA GLY A 197 6.92 -14.46 12.93
C GLY A 197 6.41 -13.09 12.47
N SER A 198 6.96 -12.56 11.37
CA SER A 198 6.56 -11.26 10.83
C SER A 198 5.21 -11.30 10.12
N VAL A 199 4.87 -12.35 9.35
CA VAL A 199 3.57 -12.43 8.64
C VAL A 199 2.43 -12.82 9.57
N ALA A 200 2.69 -13.64 10.59
CA ALA A 200 1.70 -14.04 11.57
C ALA A 200 1.49 -13.00 12.69
N TRP A 201 2.34 -11.96 12.73
CA TRP A 201 2.34 -10.89 13.73
C TRP A 201 2.58 -11.41 15.15
N LEU A 202 3.56 -12.30 15.30
CA LEU A 202 3.92 -12.87 16.61
C LEU A 202 4.69 -11.85 17.46
N PRO A 203 4.54 -11.89 18.80
CA PRO A 203 5.34 -11.08 19.72
C PRO A 203 6.84 -11.26 19.48
N GLY A 204 7.60 -10.16 19.48
CA GLY A 204 9.05 -10.17 19.25
C GLY A 204 9.46 -10.03 17.78
N TYR A 205 8.51 -10.02 16.84
CA TYR A 205 8.76 -9.78 15.41
C TYR A 205 8.18 -8.45 14.95
N SER A 206 8.75 -7.87 13.90
CA SER A 206 8.17 -6.68 13.25
C SER A 206 6.99 -7.12 12.37
N PRO A 207 5.76 -6.64 12.62
CA PRO A 207 4.60 -7.03 11.83
C PRO A 207 4.74 -6.65 10.36
N MET A 208 4.51 -7.61 9.46
CA MET A 208 4.53 -7.42 8.01
C MET A 208 3.24 -7.94 7.37
N PRO A 209 2.73 -7.30 6.30
CA PRO A 209 3.23 -6.05 5.68
C PRO A 209 3.16 -4.83 6.61
N LYS A 210 4.22 -4.01 6.60
CA LYS A 210 4.32 -2.80 7.44
C LYS A 210 3.15 -1.84 7.17
N ASP A 211 2.62 -1.27 8.25
CA ASP A 211 1.61 -0.20 8.29
C ASP A 211 0.45 -0.43 7.32
N GLY A 212 -0.07 -1.65 7.30
CA GLY A 212 -1.19 -1.99 6.44
C GLY A 212 -1.81 -3.32 6.81
N ILE A 213 -2.54 -3.89 5.87
CA ILE A 213 -3.38 -5.04 6.13
C ILE A 213 -2.53 -6.31 6.16
N ARG A 214 -2.77 -7.15 7.17
CA ARG A 214 -2.15 -8.47 7.34
C ARG A 214 -2.50 -9.38 6.15
N LEU A 215 -1.65 -10.36 5.86
CA LEU A 215 -2.05 -11.44 4.96
C LEU A 215 -3.28 -12.16 5.51
N THR A 216 -4.00 -12.81 4.61
CA THR A 216 -5.20 -13.57 4.97
C THR A 216 -4.81 -14.77 5.81
N ASP A 217 -5.70 -15.22 6.70
CA ASP A 217 -5.41 -16.38 7.55
C ASP A 217 -5.10 -17.62 6.71
N CYS A 218 -5.78 -17.81 5.58
CA CYS A 218 -5.47 -18.88 4.65
C CYS A 218 -4.03 -18.80 4.13
N ASN A 219 -3.58 -17.64 3.65
CA ASN A 219 -2.21 -17.49 3.14
C ASN A 219 -1.15 -17.66 4.25
N ILE A 220 -1.45 -17.24 5.48
CA ILE A 220 -0.55 -17.42 6.62
C ILE A 220 -0.47 -18.89 7.01
N THR A 221 -1.60 -19.60 7.01
CA THR A 221 -1.63 -21.05 7.23
C THR A 221 -0.89 -21.79 6.11
N GLN A 222 -1.01 -21.36 4.85
CA GLN A 222 -0.28 -21.94 3.72
C GLN A 222 1.25 -21.81 3.91
N ILE A 223 1.73 -20.61 4.28
CA ILE A 223 3.14 -20.38 4.64
C ILE A 223 3.55 -21.27 5.82
N LYS A 224 2.71 -21.34 6.86
CA LYS A 224 2.97 -22.16 8.05
C LYS A 224 3.10 -23.64 7.69
N ASN A 225 2.17 -24.17 6.92
CA ASN A 225 2.16 -25.58 6.51
C ASN A 225 3.40 -25.92 5.69
N TRP A 226 3.81 -25.05 4.76
CA TRP A 226 5.07 -25.22 4.04
C TRP A 226 6.28 -25.28 4.98
N ILE A 227 6.38 -24.34 5.93
CA ILE A 227 7.48 -24.30 6.92
C ILE A 227 7.49 -25.54 7.80
N ASP A 228 6.33 -25.94 8.33
CA ASP A 228 6.18 -27.10 9.21
C ASP A 228 6.53 -28.41 8.49
N ASN A 229 6.38 -28.46 7.17
CA ASN A 229 6.82 -29.58 6.31
C ASN A 229 8.30 -29.49 5.89
N GLY A 230 9.10 -28.67 6.57
CA GLY A 230 10.52 -28.51 6.31
C GLY A 230 10.85 -27.50 5.22
N ALA A 231 9.87 -26.73 4.74
CA ALA A 231 9.98 -25.71 3.69
C ALA A 231 10.76 -26.23 2.46
N PRO A 232 10.27 -27.30 1.79
CA PRO A 232 10.95 -27.89 0.63
C PRO A 232 10.99 -26.94 -0.58
N ASN A 233 12.01 -27.08 -1.42
CA ASN A 233 12.10 -26.43 -2.73
C ASN A 233 11.50 -27.34 -3.81
N ASN A 234 10.17 -27.32 -3.95
CA ASN A 234 9.40 -28.21 -4.83
C ASN A 234 8.39 -27.47 -5.71
#